data_AF-A0AAU9TY00-F1
#
_entry.id   AF-A0AAU9TY00-F1
#
_cell.length_a   1.000
_cell.length_b   1.000
_cell.length_c   1.000
_cell.angle_alpha   90.00
_cell.angle_beta   90.00
_cell.angle_gamma   90.00
#
_symmetry.space_group_name_H-M   'P 1'
#
loop_
_entity.id
_entity.type
_entity.pdbx_description
1 polymer ?
#
loop_
_entity_poly.entity_id
_entity_poly.type
_entity_poly.pdbx_seq_one_letter_code
_entity_poly.pdbx_strand_id
1 'polypeptide(L)' 'MCIYPYKASKVQCNESIVLSHLHPHATISSPGFPRPYPDDVHCITEIRAPPAHTIRLHFEELLTEHEPQ' A
#
# COMPACT_ATOMS: atom_id res chain seq x y z
N MET A 1 -14.12 25.30 6.32
CA MET A 1 -12.79 24.88 6.85
C MET A 1 -13.00 23.63 7.67
N CYS A 2 -12.82 22.45 7.08
CA CYS A 2 -12.84 21.20 7.84
C CYS A 2 -11.41 20.92 8.31
N ILE A 3 -11.16 21.20 9.59
CA ILE A 3 -9.94 20.78 10.27
C ILE A 3 -10.14 19.29 10.57
N TYR A 4 -9.55 18.40 9.78
CA TYR A 4 -9.46 16.97 10.13
C TYR A 4 -8.18 16.76 10.96
N PRO A 5 -8.26 16.60 12.29
CA PRO A 5 -7.09 16.36 13.13
C PRO A 5 -6.69 14.89 13.04
N TYR A 6 -6.45 14.36 11.85
CA TYR A 6 -5.62 13.17 11.74
C TYR A 6 -4.18 13.66 11.81
N LYS A 7 -3.65 13.73 13.03
CA LYS A 7 -2.22 13.63 13.24
C LYS A 7 -1.77 12.44 12.38
N ALA A 8 -1.00 12.72 11.33
CA ALA A 8 -0.39 11.74 10.47
C ALA A 8 0.59 10.91 11.31
N SER A 9 0.03 10.02 12.13
CA SER A 9 0.78 9.05 12.89
C SER A 9 1.23 8.01 11.87
N LYS A 10 2.26 8.38 11.11
CA LYS A 10 2.94 7.56 10.13
C LYS A 10 2.00 7.07 9.02
N VAL A 11 1.94 7.80 7.89
CA VAL A 11 1.46 7.22 6.63
C VAL A 11 2.29 5.97 6.40
N GLN A 12 1.71 4.78 6.61
CA GLN A 12 2.39 3.49 6.45
C GLN A 12 2.40 3.15 4.97
N CYS A 13 3.31 3.78 4.24
CA CYS A 13 3.31 3.82 2.80
C CYS A 13 4.62 4.48 2.34
N ASN A 14 5.02 4.31 1.08
CA ASN A 14 6.37 4.63 0.60
C ASN A 14 7.46 3.70 1.14
N GLU A 15 7.12 2.40 1.26
CA GLU A 15 8.01 1.37 1.76
C GLU A 15 8.72 0.62 0.63
N SER A 16 9.92 0.12 0.90
CA SER A 16 10.66 -0.78 0.02
C SER A 16 10.68 -2.19 0.60
N ILE A 17 9.99 -3.11 -0.07
CA ILE A 17 9.86 -4.51 0.35
C ILE A 17 10.85 -5.35 -0.45
N VAL A 18 11.78 -5.99 0.26
CA VAL A 18 12.74 -6.92 -0.33
C VAL A 18 12.34 -8.35 0.02
N LEU A 19 11.91 -9.10 -0.98
CA LEU A 19 11.63 -10.52 -0.87
C LEU A 19 12.93 -11.32 -0.95
N SER A 20 12.96 -12.46 -0.28
CA SER A 20 14.10 -13.38 -0.27
C SER A 20 13.63 -14.83 -0.27
N HIS A 21 14.54 -15.77 -0.44
CA HIS A 21 14.22 -17.19 -0.36
C HIS A 21 13.65 -17.60 1.02
N LEU A 22 14.06 -16.91 2.09
CA LEU A 22 13.56 -17.16 3.45
C LEU A 22 12.26 -16.39 3.75
N HIS A 23 12.03 -15.28 3.05
CA HIS A 23 10.85 -14.43 3.19
C HIS A 23 10.26 -14.10 1.82
N PRO A 24 9.54 -15.05 1.19
CA PRO A 24 9.07 -14.91 -0.20
C PRO A 24 7.73 -14.18 -0.32
N HIS A 25 7.10 -13.82 0.80
CA HIS A 25 5.79 -13.19 0.85
C HIS A 25 5.80 -11.94 1.72
N ALA A 26 4.98 -10.96 1.33
CA ALA A 26 4.69 -9.76 2.10
C ALA A 26 3.24 -9.34 1.84
N THR A 27 2.62 -8.70 2.82
CA THR A 27 1.29 -8.09 2.70
C THR A 27 1.45 -6.58 2.63
N ILE A 28 0.74 -5.96 1.70
CA ILE A 28 0.69 -4.51 1.52
C ILE A 28 -0.76 -4.09 1.71
N SER A 29 -0.97 -3.00 2.44
CA SER A 29 -2.29 -2.42 2.64
C SER A 29 -2.25 -0.94 2.30
N SER A 30 -3.40 -0.38 1.94
CA SER A 30 -3.53 1.06 1.77
C SER A 30 -3.24 1.79 3.10
N PRO A 31 -2.76 3.04 3.06
CA PRO A 31 -2.56 3.82 4.26
C PRO A 31 -3.84 3.90 5.08
N GLY A 32 -3.80 3.47 6.34
CA GLY A 32 -4.95 3.56 7.23
C GLY A 32 -5.93 2.38 7.17
N PHE A 33 -5.72 1.39 6.30
CA PHE A 33 -6.49 0.15 6.30
C PHE A 33 -6.57 -0.45 7.72
N PRO A 34 -7.75 -0.94 8.18
CA PRO A 34 -8.99 -1.18 7.42
C PRO A 34 -9.92 0.04 7.27
N ARG A 35 -9.47 1.25 7.60
CA ARG A 35 -10.23 2.48 7.32
C ARG A 35 -9.98 2.95 5.89
N PRO A 36 -10.83 3.84 5.35
CA PRO A 36 -10.57 4.47 4.06
C PRO A 36 -9.20 5.12 4.02
N TYR A 37 -8.55 5.05 2.85
CA TYR A 37 -7.32 5.78 2.62
C TYR A 37 -7.58 7.30 2.69
N PRO A 38 -6.61 8.10 3.16
CA PRO A 38 -6.79 9.55 3.19
C PRO A 38 -6.80 10.12 1.78
N ASP A 39 -7.60 11.18 1.57
CA ASP A 39 -7.60 11.95 0.33
C ASP A 39 -6.23 12.60 0.08
N ASP A 40 -5.94 12.89 -1.19
CA ASP A 40 -4.73 13.60 -1.65
C ASP A 40 -3.39 12.95 -1.21
N VAL A 41 -3.35 11.62 -1.07
CA VAL A 41 -2.13 10.85 -0.76
C VAL A 41 -1.52 10.24 -2.01
N HIS A 42 -0.24 10.55 -2.25
CA HIS A 42 0.57 9.86 -3.26
C HIS A 42 1.45 8.80 -2.61
N CYS A 43 1.19 7.52 -2.92
CA CYS A 43 1.86 6.38 -2.31
C CYS A 43 2.54 5.46 -3.34
N ILE A 44 3.79 5.10 -3.09
CA ILE A 44 4.60 4.22 -3.94
C ILE A 44 5.24 3.12 -3.08
N THR A 45 4.84 1.87 -3.26
CA THR A 45 5.54 0.74 -2.63
C THR A 45 6.45 0.06 -3.65
N GLU A 46 7.75 0.01 -3.38
CA GLU A 46 8.72 -0.68 -4.24
C GLU A 46 8.87 -2.14 -3.78
N ILE A 47 8.68 -3.11 -4.68
CA ILE A 47 8.83 -4.54 -4.37
C ILE A 47 10.00 -5.10 -5.18
N ARG A 48 11.00 -5.67 -4.49
CA ARG A 48 12.18 -6.28 -5.10
C ARG A 48 12.22 -7.77 -4.79
N ALA A 49 12.38 -8.60 -5.81
CA ALA A 49 12.58 -10.03 -5.68
C ALA A 49 14.01 -10.43 -6.11
N PRO A 50 14.54 -11.59 -5.66
CA PRO A 50 15.81 -12.11 -6.15
C PRO A 50 15.77 -12.37 -7.66
N PRO A 51 16.93 -12.41 -8.35
CA PRO A 51 17.00 -12.78 -9.76
C PRO A 51 16.30 -14.12 -10.05
N ALA A 52 15.80 -14.28 -11.27
CA ALA A 52 15.08 -15.46 -11.75
C ALA A 52 13.79 -15.81 -10.95
N HIS A 53 13.21 -14.85 -10.24
CA HIS A 53 11.90 -14.98 -9.59
C HIS A 53 10.87 -14.04 -10.23
N THR A 54 9.60 -14.42 -10.13
CA THR A 54 8.46 -13.61 -10.61
C THR A 54 7.63 -13.15 -9.41
N ILE A 55 7.29 -11.86 -9.36
CA ILE A 55 6.38 -11.31 -8.36
C ILE A 55 4.94 -11.59 -8.81
N ARG A 56 4.14 -12.20 -7.93
CA ARG A 56 2.70 -12.40 -8.14
C ARG A 56 1.91 -11.57 -7.14
N LEU A 57 1.06 -10.68 -7.64
CA LEU A 57 0.15 -9.88 -6.81
C LEU A 57 -1.19 -10.60 -6.65
N HIS A 58 -1.68 -10.62 -5.42
CA HIS A 58 -3.00 -11.15 -5.09
C HIS A 58 -3.72 -10.10 -4.24
N PHE A 59 -4.83 -9.57 -4.77
CA PHE A 59 -5.66 -8.60 -4.06
C PHE A 59 -6.75 -9.35 -3.31
N GLU A 60 -6.66 -9.34 -1.98
CA GLU A 60 -7.74 -9.84 -1.11
C GLU A 60 -8.93 -8.89 -1.13
N GLU A 61 -8.66 -7.57 -1.16
CA GLU A 61 -9.64 -6.51 -1.23
C GLU A 61 -9.12 -5.38 -2.13
N LEU A 62 -9.98 -4.86 -3.00
CA LEU A 62 -9.69 -3.70 -3.84
C LEU A 62 -10.94 -2.83 -3.95
N LEU A 63 -11.00 -1.79 -3.12
CA LEU A 63 -12.05 -0.78 -3.13
C LEU A 63 -11.39 0.58 -3.40
N THR A 64 -11.78 1.22 -4.48
CA THR A 64 -11.24 2.52 -4.94
C THR A 64 -12.40 3.46 -5.26
N GLU A 65 -12.14 4.77 -5.37
CA GLU A 65 -13.17 5.72 -5.76
C GLU A 65 -13.77 5.37 -7.14
N HIS A 66 -15.05 5.64 -7.31
CA HIS A 66 -15.71 5.51 -8.59
C HIS A 66 -15.35 6.73 -9.43
N GLU A 67 -14.71 6.55 -10.60
CA GLU A 67 -14.67 7.63 -11.58
C GLU A 67 -16.05 7.75 -12.24
N PRO A 68 -16.75 8.90 -12.11
CA PRO A 68 -17.90 9.17 -12.97
C PRO A 68 -17.40 9.33 -14.43
N GLN A 69 -18.03 8.58 -15.35
CA GLN A 69 -17.80 8.72 -16.81
C GLN A 69 -18.10 10.13 -17.32
#